data_AF-A0A7K9IBJ8-F1
#
_entry.id   AF-A0A7K9IBJ8-F1
#
_cell.length_a   1.000
_cell.length_b   1.000
_cell.length_c   1.000
_cell.angle_alpha   90.00
_cell.angle_beta   90.00
_cell.angle_gamma   90.00
#
_symmetry.space_group_name_H-M   'P 1'
#
loop_
_entity.id
_entity.type
_entity.pdbx_description
1 polymer ?
#
loop_
_entity_poly.entity_id
_entity_poly.type
_entity_poly.pdbx_seq_one_letter_code
_entity_poly.pdbx_strand_id
1 'polypeptide(L)'
;MAVTATPQPRSLRYGTPMLLLLLTALATAHACLHLQHHQDTFPWDSLQLLQDMAPSPTQPCQHQQGPVFPDALLHNTHPQQAAAITLRILQHLFATFSSPSTPQHWDAQARHELLNKIQHYIQQLQQCL
;
A
#
# COMPACT_ATOMS: atom_id res chain seq x y z
N MET A 1 16.54 28.60 60.48
CA MET A 1 16.08 29.00 59.14
C MET A 1 15.91 27.72 58.33
N ALA A 2 14.68 27.38 57.92
CA ALA A 2 14.40 26.15 57.16
C ALA A 2 14.20 26.51 55.69
N VAL A 3 15.04 25.95 54.81
CA VAL A 3 14.92 26.08 53.35
C VAL A 3 14.00 24.97 52.87
N THR A 4 12.82 25.34 52.36
CA THR A 4 11.88 24.43 51.71
C THR A 4 12.40 24.11 50.31
N ALA A 5 12.92 22.89 50.13
CA ALA A 5 13.19 22.34 48.81
C ALA A 5 11.88 21.91 48.16
N THR A 6 11.49 22.57 47.07
CA THR A 6 10.35 22.17 46.22
C THR A 6 10.71 20.93 45.40
N PRO A 7 9.87 19.89 45.35
CA PRO A 7 10.09 18.74 44.47
C PRO A 7 9.77 19.15 43.03
N GLN A 8 10.79 19.16 42.16
CA GLN A 8 10.60 19.28 40.72
C GLN A 8 9.80 18.06 40.19
N PRO A 9 8.75 18.27 39.38
CA PRO A 9 7.93 17.19 38.87
C PRO A 9 8.70 16.43 37.76
N ARG A 10 9.16 15.22 38.09
CA ARG A 10 9.80 14.29 37.12
C ARG A 10 8.85 13.80 36.01
N SER A 11 7.56 14.13 36.06
CA SER A 11 6.53 13.63 35.14
C SER A 11 6.65 14.16 33.70
N LEU A 12 7.30 15.31 33.49
CA LEU A 12 7.44 15.93 32.16
C LEU A 12 8.47 15.23 31.26
N ARG A 13 9.43 14.48 31.80
CA ARG A 13 10.47 13.81 30.99
C ARG A 13 9.99 12.54 30.28
N TYR A 14 8.91 11.92 30.77
CA TYR A 14 8.34 10.71 30.21
C TYR A 14 6.99 10.95 29.50
N GLY A 15 6.32 12.08 29.80
CA GLY A 15 5.06 12.43 29.15
C GLY A 15 5.21 12.71 27.65
N THR A 16 6.27 13.40 27.23
CA THR A 16 6.55 13.69 25.81
C THR A 16 6.82 12.43 24.98
N PRO A 17 7.72 11.49 25.36
CA PRO A 17 7.93 10.28 24.57
C PRO A 17 6.70 9.37 24.58
N MET A 18 5.94 9.29 25.68
CA MET A 18 4.73 8.48 25.73
C MET A 18 3.59 9.06 24.88
N LEU A 19 3.42 10.39 24.87
CA LEU A 19 2.48 11.09 24.00
C LEU A 19 2.86 10.93 22.53
N LEU A 20 4.16 11.05 22.19
CA LEU A 20 4.68 10.78 20.85
C LEU A 20 4.33 9.35 20.42
N LEU A 21 4.63 8.34 21.24
CA LEU A 21 4.29 6.95 20.96
C LEU A 21 2.78 6.72 20.77
N LEU A 22 1.94 7.37 21.59
CA LEU A 22 0.48 7.30 21.45
C LEU A 22 0.02 7.92 20.13
N LEU A 23 0.56 9.08 19.76
CA LEU A 23 0.23 9.75 18.50
C LEU A 23 0.66 8.90 17.30
N THR A 24 1.84 8.27 17.34
CA THR A 24 2.28 7.36 16.29
C THR A 24 1.35 6.14 16.19
N ALA A 25 1.02 5.51 17.31
CA ALA A 25 0.13 4.35 17.34
C ALA A 25 -1.28 4.68 16.86
N LEU A 26 -1.78 5.89 17.19
CA LEU A 26 -3.09 6.35 16.75
C LEU A 26 -3.07 6.64 15.24
N ALA A 27 -2.02 7.27 14.73
CA ALA A 27 -1.84 7.54 13.31
C ALA A 27 -1.75 6.24 12.49
N THR A 28 -0.99 5.24 12.95
CA THR A 28 -0.91 3.93 12.29
C THR A 28 -2.25 3.21 12.33
N ALA A 29 -2.95 3.20 13.47
CA ALA A 29 -4.27 2.59 13.58
C ALA A 29 -5.31 3.24 12.65
N HIS A 30 -5.30 4.58 12.54
CA HIS A 30 -6.17 5.30 11.61
C HIS A 30 -5.81 5.01 10.15
N ALA A 31 -4.53 4.94 9.81
CA ALA A 31 -4.09 4.56 8.47
C ALA A 31 -4.61 3.16 8.09
N CYS A 32 -4.65 2.22 9.03
CA CYS A 32 -5.12 0.86 8.77
C CYS A 32 -6.63 0.72 8.70
N LEU A 33 -7.35 1.45 9.54
CA LEU A 33 -8.81 1.56 9.42
C LEU A 33 -9.21 2.20 8.09
N HIS A 34 -8.46 3.22 7.65
CA HIS A 34 -8.68 3.87 6.36
C HIS A 34 -8.32 2.96 5.19
N LEU A 35 -7.22 2.19 5.31
CA LEU A 35 -6.86 1.16 4.33
C LEU A 35 -8.01 0.18 4.15
N GLN A 36 -8.59 -0.33 5.25
CA GLN A 36 -9.72 -1.25 5.22
C GLN A 36 -10.91 -0.70 4.42
N HIS A 37 -11.18 0.61 4.51
CA HIS A 37 -12.23 1.26 3.71
C HIS A 37 -11.86 1.41 2.23
N HIS A 38 -10.59 1.69 1.92
CA HIS A 38 -10.10 1.84 0.55
C HIS A 38 -9.91 0.51 -0.19
N GLN A 39 -9.86 -0.63 0.51
CA GLN A 39 -9.74 -1.95 -0.13
C GLN A 39 -10.95 -2.30 -1.00
N ASP A 40 -12.12 -1.71 -0.75
CA ASP A 40 -13.35 -2.05 -1.47
C ASP A 40 -13.36 -1.51 -2.92
N THR A 41 -12.72 -0.37 -3.16
CA THR A 41 -12.69 0.27 -4.49
C THR A 41 -11.35 0.11 -5.19
N PHE A 42 -10.26 -0.09 -4.44
CA PHE A 42 -8.92 -0.20 -5.02
C PHE A 42 -8.79 -1.25 -6.13
N PRO A 43 -9.25 -2.51 -5.96
CA PRO A 43 -9.14 -3.54 -6.98
C PRO A 43 -9.92 -3.19 -8.25
N TRP A 44 -11.14 -2.68 -8.12
CA TRP A 44 -12.00 -2.38 -9.26
C TRP A 44 -11.47 -1.23 -10.11
N ASP A 45 -11.13 -0.10 -9.49
CA ASP A 45 -10.61 1.04 -10.24
C ASP A 45 -9.27 0.69 -10.91
N SER A 46 -8.43 -0.10 -10.25
CA SER A 46 -7.12 -0.50 -10.80
C SER A 46 -7.29 -1.43 -12.00
N LEU A 47 -8.28 -2.32 -11.97
CA LEU A 47 -8.64 -3.17 -13.11
C LEU A 47 -9.21 -2.35 -14.27
N GLN A 48 -10.04 -1.34 -13.98
CA GLN A 48 -10.56 -0.44 -15.00
C GLN A 48 -9.43 0.35 -15.67
N LEU A 49 -8.51 0.95 -14.89
CA LEU A 49 -7.35 1.64 -15.42
C LEU A 49 -6.44 0.72 -16.25
N LEU A 50 -6.30 -0.56 -15.86
CA LEU A 50 -5.60 -1.57 -16.65
C LEU A 50 -6.26 -1.82 -18.01
N GLN A 51 -7.59 -1.93 -18.01
CA GLN A 51 -8.40 -2.13 -19.22
C GLN A 51 -8.32 -0.91 -20.15
N ASP A 52 -8.37 0.30 -19.58
CA ASP A 52 -8.29 1.56 -20.31
C ASP A 52 -6.88 1.79 -20.88
N MET A 53 -5.83 1.42 -20.12
CA MET A 53 -4.44 1.52 -20.54
C MET A 53 -4.12 0.60 -21.72
N ALA A 54 -4.61 -0.64 -21.67
CA ALA A 54 -4.32 -1.66 -22.67
C ALA A 54 -5.59 -2.49 -22.97
N PRO A 55 -6.48 -1.99 -23.84
CA PRO A 55 -7.68 -2.72 -24.22
C PRO A 55 -7.34 -4.09 -24.81
N SER A 56 -8.20 -5.08 -24.53
CA SER A 56 -8.02 -6.42 -25.07
C SER A 56 -8.00 -6.38 -26.60
N PRO A 57 -7.00 -6.98 -27.25
CA PRO A 57 -6.95 -7.01 -28.70
C PRO A 57 -8.12 -7.81 -29.26
N THR A 58 -8.66 -7.38 -30.39
CA THR A 58 -9.75 -8.06 -31.10
C THR A 58 -9.30 -9.40 -31.71
N GLN A 59 -8.00 -9.57 -31.91
CA GLN A 59 -7.39 -10.81 -32.37
C GLN A 59 -6.67 -11.50 -31.20
N PRO A 60 -6.72 -12.84 -31.11
CA PRO A 60 -6.03 -13.57 -30.06
C PRO A 60 -4.52 -13.36 -30.19
N CYS A 61 -3.88 -12.92 -29.10
CA CYS A 61 -2.43 -12.95 -29.01
C CYS A 61 -1.96 -14.42 -29.08
N GLN A 62 -0.91 -14.70 -29.85
CA GLN A 62 -0.25 -16.00 -29.86
C GLN A 62 0.43 -16.23 -28.50
N HIS A 63 -0.33 -16.76 -27.54
CA HIS A 63 0.20 -17.13 -26.24
C HIS A 63 0.90 -18.48 -26.35
N GLN A 64 2.22 -18.48 -26.21
CA GLN A 64 2.87 -19.65 -25.59
C GLN A 64 2.48 -19.64 -24.11
N GLN A 65 2.25 -20.81 -23.51
CA GLN A 65 1.70 -20.96 -22.16
C GLN A 65 2.17 -19.85 -21.20
N GLY A 66 1.22 -19.01 -20.80
CA GLY A 66 1.50 -17.90 -19.90
C GLY A 66 1.94 -18.39 -18.52
N PRO A 67 2.62 -17.54 -17.74
CA PRO A 67 2.96 -17.87 -16.36
C PRO A 67 1.69 -18.16 -15.57
N VAL A 68 1.71 -19.23 -14.78
CA VAL A 68 0.60 -19.59 -13.88
C VAL A 68 0.70 -18.75 -12.61
N PHE A 69 -0.39 -18.09 -12.24
CA PHE A 69 -0.47 -17.39 -10.96
C PHE A 69 -0.54 -18.42 -9.82
N PRO A 70 0.32 -18.34 -8.79
CA PRO A 70 0.31 -19.30 -7.70
C PRO A 70 -0.89 -19.08 -6.77
N ASP A 71 -1.91 -19.94 -6.88
CA ASP A 71 -3.16 -19.88 -6.11
C ASP A 71 -2.96 -19.90 -4.60
N ALA A 72 -1.84 -20.46 -4.12
CA ALA A 72 -1.49 -20.46 -2.69
C ALA A 72 -1.41 -19.04 -2.10
N LEU A 73 -1.13 -18.02 -2.92
CA LEU A 73 -1.12 -16.62 -2.48
C LEU A 73 -2.51 -16.07 -2.18
N LEU A 74 -3.56 -16.61 -2.81
CA LEU A 74 -4.95 -16.16 -2.63
C LEU A 74 -5.60 -16.73 -1.36
N HIS A 75 -5.13 -17.89 -0.91
CA HIS A 75 -5.75 -18.65 0.19
C HIS A 75 -5.10 -18.38 1.56
N ASN A 76 -4.34 -17.28 1.68
CA ASN A 76 -3.69 -16.95 2.94
C ASN A 76 -4.69 -16.33 3.92
N THR A 77 -4.96 -17.04 5.03
CA THR A 77 -5.87 -16.59 6.08
C THR A 77 -5.20 -15.71 7.14
N HIS A 78 -3.87 -15.55 7.10
CA HIS A 78 -3.13 -14.75 8.07
C HIS A 78 -3.02 -13.29 7.61
N PRO A 79 -3.65 -12.32 8.30
CA PRO A 79 -3.78 -10.94 7.80
C PRO A 79 -2.45 -10.24 7.53
N GLN A 80 -1.46 -10.41 8.40
CA GLN A 80 -0.14 -9.79 8.23
C GLN A 80 0.61 -10.36 7.02
N GLN A 81 0.48 -11.67 6.81
CA GLN A 81 1.12 -12.33 5.67
C GLN A 81 0.42 -11.98 4.37
N ALA A 82 -0.91 -11.89 4.38
CA ALA A 82 -1.69 -11.39 3.24
C ALA A 82 -1.27 -9.96 2.87
N ALA A 83 -1.16 -9.06 3.85
CA ALA A 83 -0.71 -7.68 3.61
C ALA A 83 0.73 -7.62 3.05
N ALA A 84 1.66 -8.43 3.57
CA ALA A 84 3.02 -8.52 3.03
C ALA A 84 3.06 -9.07 1.59
N ILE A 85 2.23 -10.07 1.28
CA ILE A 85 2.07 -10.62 -0.08
C ILE A 85 1.52 -9.55 -1.02
N THR A 86 0.45 -8.84 -0.62
CA THR A 86 -0.13 -7.75 -1.39
C THR A 86 0.88 -6.65 -1.66
N LEU A 87 1.64 -6.22 -0.65
CA LEU A 87 2.70 -5.23 -0.80
C LEU A 87 3.73 -5.66 -1.86
N ARG A 88 4.17 -6.92 -1.80
CA ARG A 88 5.15 -7.46 -2.75
C ARG A 88 4.61 -7.52 -4.18
N ILE A 89 3.36 -7.94 -4.36
CA ILE A 89 2.69 -7.95 -5.67
C ILE A 89 2.64 -6.53 -6.24
N LEU A 90 2.21 -5.55 -5.44
CA LEU A 90 2.10 -4.16 -5.87
C LEU A 90 3.44 -3.54 -6.25
N GLN A 91 4.50 -3.83 -5.49
CA GLN A 91 5.86 -3.39 -5.83
C GLN A 91 6.32 -3.98 -7.18
N HIS A 92 6.05 -5.26 -7.44
CA HIS A 92 6.35 -5.89 -8.72
C HIS A 92 5.54 -5.27 -9.87
N LEU A 93 4.25 -5.01 -9.67
CA LEU A 93 3.43 -4.34 -10.67
C LEU A 93 3.93 -2.92 -10.94
N PHE A 94 4.25 -2.14 -9.91
CA PHE A 94 4.80 -0.80 -10.06
C PHE A 94 6.09 -0.81 -10.89
N ALA A 95 7.03 -1.71 -10.58
CA ALA A 95 8.27 -1.85 -11.35
C ALA A 95 8.02 -2.25 -12.81
N THR A 96 7.04 -3.14 -13.04
CA THR A 96 6.67 -3.60 -14.39
C THR A 96 6.08 -2.46 -15.21
N PHE A 97 5.11 -1.73 -14.65
CA PHE A 97 4.43 -0.63 -15.33
C PHE A 97 5.24 0.66 -15.38
N SER A 98 6.26 0.85 -14.55
CA SER A 98 7.17 2.01 -14.64
C SER A 98 8.36 1.78 -15.57
N SER A 99 8.58 0.54 -16.01
CA SER A 99 9.68 0.18 -16.90
C SER A 99 9.65 0.98 -18.21
N PRO A 100 10.81 1.39 -18.76
CA PRO A 100 10.88 1.99 -20.10
C PRO A 100 10.54 0.98 -21.21
N SER A 101 10.51 -0.32 -20.91
CA SER A 101 10.16 -1.38 -21.86
C SER A 101 8.65 -1.58 -22.02
N THR A 102 7.81 -0.82 -21.30
CA THR A 102 6.35 -0.85 -21.51
C THR A 102 6.00 -0.45 -22.95
N PRO A 103 5.01 -1.11 -23.57
CA PRO A 103 4.61 -0.79 -24.94
C PRO A 103 4.17 0.67 -25.10
N GLN A 104 4.66 1.32 -26.16
CA GLN A 104 4.41 2.73 -26.46
C GLN A 104 2.95 3.04 -26.83
N HIS A 105 2.19 2.01 -27.25
CA HIS A 105 0.79 2.17 -27.65
C HIS A 105 -0.20 2.13 -26.47
N TRP A 106 0.29 1.87 -25.26
CA TRP A 106 -0.54 1.95 -24.06
C TRP A 106 -0.88 3.39 -23.74
N ASP A 107 -2.09 3.62 -23.23
CA ASP A 107 -2.51 4.96 -22.84
C ASP A 107 -1.65 5.48 -21.68
N ALA A 108 -0.94 6.58 -21.92
CA ALA A 108 0.01 7.14 -20.98
C ALA A 108 -0.66 7.73 -19.73
N GLN A 109 -1.88 8.25 -19.88
CA GLN A 109 -2.63 8.86 -18.78
C GLN A 109 -3.16 7.77 -17.83
N ALA A 110 -3.83 6.74 -18.38
CA ALA A 110 -4.30 5.60 -17.61
C ALA A 110 -3.14 4.88 -16.91
N ARG A 111 -1.99 4.74 -17.59
CA ARG A 111 -0.75 4.23 -16.98
C ARG A 111 -0.29 5.08 -15.80
N HIS A 112 -0.27 6.40 -15.94
CA HIS A 112 0.16 7.31 -14.88
C HIS A 112 -0.77 7.23 -13.67
N GLU A 113 -2.09 7.23 -13.91
CA GLU A 113 -3.11 7.08 -12.87
C GLU A 113 -3.00 5.74 -12.14
N LEU A 114 -2.78 4.65 -12.88
CA LEU A 114 -2.54 3.32 -12.31
C LEU A 114 -1.30 3.32 -11.40
N LEU A 115 -0.18 3.87 -11.86
CA LEU A 115 1.06 3.95 -11.07
C LEU A 115 0.87 4.77 -9.80
N ASN A 116 0.19 5.91 -9.87
CA ASN A 116 -0.11 6.75 -8.70
C ASN A 116 -0.97 5.99 -7.69
N LYS A 117 -1.99 5.27 -8.16
CA LYS A 117 -2.88 4.49 -7.30
C LYS A 117 -2.13 3.37 -6.59
N ILE A 118 -1.33 2.61 -7.33
CA ILE A 118 -0.46 1.55 -6.77
C ILE A 118 0.50 2.14 -5.73
N GLN A 119 1.18 3.24 -6.04
CA GLN A 119 2.11 3.88 -5.12
C GLN A 119 1.42 4.32 -3.83
N HIS A 120 0.23 4.94 -3.94
CA HIS A 120 -0.53 5.37 -2.77
C HIS A 120 -0.88 4.18 -1.86
N TYR A 121 -1.35 3.08 -2.45
CA TYR A 121 -1.74 1.90 -1.69
C TYR A 121 -0.52 1.17 -1.07
N ILE A 122 0.63 1.17 -1.75
CA ILE A 122 1.90 0.72 -1.17
C ILE A 122 2.24 1.52 0.10
N GLN A 123 2.13 2.85 0.04
CA GLN A 123 2.43 3.70 1.20
C GLN A 123 1.48 3.43 2.37
N GLN A 124 0.18 3.25 2.10
CA GLN A 124 -0.79 2.92 3.14
C GLN A 124 -0.51 1.55 3.77
N LEU A 125 -0.19 0.53 2.97
CA LEU A 125 0.19 -0.79 3.48
C LEU A 125 1.45 -0.73 4.35
N GLN A 126 2.46 0.05 3.95
CA GLN A 126 3.70 0.21 4.72
C GLN A 126 3.50 0.92 6.06
N GLN A 127 2.48 1.77 6.18
CA GLN A 127 2.12 2.41 7.45
C GLN A 127 1.40 1.45 8.41
N CYS A 128 0.95 0.30 7.90
CA CYS A 128 0.17 -0.70 8.63
C CYS A 128 0.93 -1.96 9.03
N LEU A 129 2.06 -2.23 8.38
CA LEU A 129 2.96 -3.33 8.67
C LEU A 129 4.05 -2.89 9.63
#